data_AF-A0A291RYX3-F1
#
_entry.id   AF-A0A291RYX3-F1
#
_cell.length_a   1.000
_cell.length_b   1.000
_cell.length_c   1.000
_cell.angle_alpha   90.00
_cell.angle_beta   90.00
_cell.angle_gamma   90.00
#
_symmetry.space_group_name_H-M   'P 1'
#
loop_
_entity.id
_entity.type
_entity.pdbx_description
1 polymer ?
#
loop_
_entity_poly.entity_id
_entity_poly.type
_entity_poly.pdbx_seq_one_letter_code
_entity_poly.pdbx_strand_id
1 'polypeptide(L)'
;MAELTITHTAAEGTQLEGDCRGDGTYEIMCTVERRIGRRYWKWSNSLGGWIVRNSRDRQPNNLAITGAAEALREAGHSVSVRIDRRHRAADEVAADRAAQRRARADALRDKAERHHRQAAAAEAAADRAHQSLPPGGEPIKIGHHSQRRHERLHECADRTGVQAREARAKAAATEQRAQTAEFTATAPECPGVIQRRIARLEAEQRADERARDGYTRNLGINGQTGHPITQATPPATGEYRARLEAAIAQRADEIAYERAQLDAARAAGAVVFTAAMIRRGDYVHTGQSSRPRPEAVLRVNKTTVTLDVEPGWNNKLPINKITGLTNSAGQRVDFDASGTRSDEQ
;
A
#
# COMPACT_ATOMS: atom_id res chain seq x y z
N MET A 1 -0.74 20.90 34.14
CA MET A 1 -1.50 19.65 34.33
C MET A 1 -2.72 19.72 33.44
N ALA A 2 -2.79 18.89 32.41
CA ALA A 2 -3.93 18.80 31.50
C ALA A 2 -4.69 17.49 31.71
N GLU A 3 -5.99 17.50 31.42
CA GLU A 3 -6.82 16.29 31.35
C GLU A 3 -6.85 15.80 29.90
N LEU A 4 -6.17 14.68 29.65
CA LEU A 4 -5.96 14.10 28.33
C LEU A 4 -6.77 12.82 28.20
N THR A 5 -7.32 12.57 27.01
CA THR A 5 -8.00 11.31 26.70
C THR A 5 -7.38 10.67 25.47
N ILE A 6 -6.97 9.41 25.58
CA ILE A 6 -6.60 8.59 24.43
C ILE A 6 -7.81 7.75 24.05
N THR A 7 -8.40 8.04 22.89
CA THR A 7 -9.55 7.34 22.34
C THR A 7 -9.10 6.39 21.23
N HIS A 8 -9.73 5.22 21.13
CA HIS A 8 -9.61 4.34 19.97
C HIS A 8 -10.97 3.81 19.55
N THR A 9 -11.32 4.03 18.30
CA THR A 9 -12.45 3.42 17.60
C THR A 9 -11.99 2.90 16.24
N ALA A 10 -12.69 1.91 15.67
CA ALA A 10 -12.39 1.44 14.32
C ALA A 10 -12.52 2.58 13.28
N ALA A 11 -13.53 3.43 13.41
CA ALA A 11 -13.81 4.50 12.45
C ALA A 11 -12.75 5.61 12.45
N GLU A 12 -12.31 6.06 13.63
CA GLU A 12 -11.44 7.25 13.80
C GLU A 12 -9.98 6.87 14.04
N GLY A 13 -9.72 5.62 14.41
CA GLY A 13 -8.41 5.14 14.83
C GLY A 13 -8.08 5.58 16.25
N THR A 14 -6.79 5.58 16.59
CA THR A 14 -6.32 6.06 17.90
C THR A 14 -5.94 7.53 17.82
N GLN A 15 -6.50 8.34 18.71
CA GLN A 15 -6.26 9.78 18.81
C GLN A 15 -5.99 10.18 20.26
N LEU A 16 -5.26 11.29 20.43
CA LEU A 16 -5.11 11.98 21.71
C LEU A 16 -5.95 13.25 21.65
N GLU A 17 -6.78 13.45 22.66
CA GLU A 17 -7.67 14.59 22.81
C GLU A 17 -7.36 15.32 24.13
N GLY A 18 -7.72 16.60 24.17
CA GLY A 18 -7.55 17.46 25.36
C GLY A 18 -6.17 18.12 25.47
N ASP A 19 -5.30 17.96 24.47
CA ASP A 19 -4.04 18.71 24.42
C ASP A 19 -4.29 20.18 24.06
N CYS A 20 -3.53 21.07 24.68
CA CYS A 20 -3.61 22.49 24.37
C CYS A 20 -2.22 23.09 24.14
N ARG A 21 -2.16 24.13 23.31
CA ARG A 21 -0.86 24.74 22.98
C ARG A 21 -0.19 25.29 24.24
N GLY A 22 1.00 24.81 24.53
CA GLY A 22 1.83 25.27 25.66
C GLY A 22 1.63 24.49 26.96
N ASP A 23 0.88 23.39 26.97
CA ASP A 23 0.74 22.51 28.13
C ASP A 23 1.90 21.51 28.34
N GLY A 24 2.86 21.46 27.40
CA GLY A 24 3.97 20.50 27.41
C GLY A 24 3.67 19.16 26.74
N THR A 25 2.40 18.90 26.37
CA THR A 25 1.96 17.63 25.74
C THR A 25 2.67 17.40 24.42
N TYR A 26 2.88 18.46 23.63
CA TYR A 26 3.55 18.37 22.33
C TYR A 26 5.02 17.90 22.46
N GLU A 27 5.77 18.43 23.42
CA GLU A 27 7.17 18.07 23.67
C GLU A 27 7.32 16.63 24.15
N ILE A 28 6.40 16.18 25.02
CA ILE A 28 6.33 14.80 25.51
C ILE A 28 6.02 13.86 24.35
N MET A 29 5.00 14.15 23.57
CA MET A 29 4.59 13.31 22.44
C MET A 29 5.65 13.29 21.33
N CYS A 30 6.36 14.39 21.08
CA CYS A 30 7.56 14.41 20.23
C CYS A 30 8.64 13.44 20.75
N THR A 31 8.78 13.30 22.07
CA THR A 31 9.74 12.37 22.68
C THR A 31 9.26 10.92 22.55
N VAL A 32 7.97 10.65 22.75
CA VAL A 32 7.35 9.35 22.47
C VAL A 32 7.51 8.96 21.00
N GLU A 33 7.26 9.89 20.07
CA GLU A 33 7.46 9.72 18.63
C GLU A 33 8.91 9.36 18.31
N ARG A 34 9.90 10.01 18.94
CA ARG A 34 11.32 9.70 18.73
C ARG A 34 11.70 8.32 19.27
N ARG A 35 11.16 7.91 20.42
CA ARG A 35 11.47 6.63 21.08
C ARG A 35 10.88 5.43 20.33
N ILE A 36 9.61 5.49 19.97
CA ILE A 36 8.88 4.36 19.38
C ILE A 36 8.89 4.46 17.84
N GLY A 37 9.12 5.66 17.30
CA GLY A 37 9.20 5.96 15.89
C GLY A 37 7.91 6.56 15.32
N ARG A 38 8.05 7.39 14.27
CA ARG A 38 6.94 8.05 13.53
C ARG A 38 5.92 7.08 12.89
N ARG A 39 6.18 5.77 12.97
CA ARG A 39 5.26 4.72 12.53
C ARG A 39 4.05 4.59 13.47
N TYR A 40 4.18 5.02 14.72
CA TYR A 40 3.13 4.96 15.72
C TYR A 40 2.47 6.32 15.85
N TRP A 41 2.93 7.16 16.78
CA TRP A 41 2.37 8.50 17.00
C TRP A 41 2.93 9.51 16.00
N LYS A 42 2.05 10.36 15.47
CA LYS A 42 2.42 11.54 14.67
C LYS A 42 1.44 12.68 14.91
N TRP A 43 1.92 13.91 14.76
CA TRP A 43 1.06 15.08 14.67
C TRP A 43 0.32 15.09 13.31
N SER A 44 -0.98 15.32 13.33
CA SER A 44 -1.81 15.44 12.14
C SER A 44 -2.27 16.88 11.94
N ASN A 45 -1.67 17.59 10.98
CA ASN A 45 -2.05 18.97 10.68
C ASN A 45 -3.52 19.11 10.26
N SER A 46 -4.11 18.09 9.64
CA SER A 46 -5.51 18.14 9.20
C SER A 46 -6.52 17.94 10.33
N LEU A 47 -6.12 17.27 11.41
CA LEU A 47 -6.97 17.01 12.57
C LEU A 47 -6.61 17.92 13.76
N GLY A 48 -5.48 18.62 13.69
CA GLY A 48 -5.00 19.46 14.77
C GLY A 48 -4.66 18.68 16.04
N GLY A 49 -4.21 17.43 15.93
CA GLY A 49 -3.97 16.56 17.08
C GLY A 49 -3.03 15.40 16.81
N TRP A 50 -2.64 14.70 17.89
CA TRP A 50 -1.81 13.50 17.82
C TRP A 50 -2.63 12.27 17.47
N ILE A 51 -2.17 11.50 16.49
CA ILE A 51 -2.83 10.26 16.06
C ILE A 51 -1.84 9.11 15.91
N VAL A 52 -2.33 7.88 16.05
CA VAL A 52 -1.57 6.69 15.64
C VAL A 52 -1.76 6.46 14.14
N ARG A 53 -0.65 6.42 13.39
CA ARG A 53 -0.66 6.21 11.94
C ARG A 53 -1.21 4.81 11.59
N ASN A 54 -2.08 4.76 10.58
CA ASN A 54 -2.69 3.51 10.07
C ASN A 54 -3.42 2.72 11.17
N SER A 55 -4.07 3.40 12.12
CA SER A 55 -4.84 2.79 13.22
C SER A 55 -6.34 2.62 12.91
N ARG A 56 -6.86 3.36 11.92
CA ARG A 56 -8.24 3.20 11.43
C ARG A 56 -8.46 1.79 10.87
N ASP A 57 -9.66 1.25 11.13
CA ASP A 57 -10.12 -0.09 10.76
C ASP A 57 -9.17 -1.22 11.22
N ARG A 58 -8.46 -1.02 12.32
CA ARG A 58 -7.55 -2.02 12.91
C ARG A 58 -7.75 -2.11 14.41
N GLN A 59 -7.45 -3.28 14.97
CA GLN A 59 -7.35 -3.44 16.42
C GLN A 59 -6.36 -2.44 17.03
N PRO A 60 -6.63 -1.97 18.26
CA PRO A 60 -5.82 -0.97 18.94
C PRO A 60 -4.39 -1.47 19.15
N ASN A 61 -3.41 -0.62 18.83
CA ASN A 61 -2.03 -0.89 19.18
C ASN A 61 -1.80 -0.55 20.67
N ASN A 62 -2.04 -1.54 21.52
CA ASN A 62 -1.93 -1.37 22.97
C ASN A 62 -0.53 -0.91 23.40
N LEU A 63 0.54 -1.38 22.74
CA LEU A 63 1.90 -0.97 23.07
C LEU A 63 2.12 0.53 22.86
N ALA A 64 1.62 1.06 21.74
CA ALA A 64 1.70 2.49 21.45
C ALA A 64 0.80 3.33 22.37
N ILE A 65 -0.39 2.84 22.70
CA ILE A 65 -1.34 3.52 23.60
C ILE A 65 -0.79 3.56 25.02
N THR A 66 -0.40 2.41 25.57
CA THR A 66 0.11 2.30 26.94
C THR A 66 1.39 3.10 27.10
N GLY A 67 2.34 3.00 26.17
CA GLY A 67 3.59 3.76 26.26
C GLY A 67 3.41 5.28 26.20
N ALA A 68 2.42 5.78 25.44
CA ALA A 68 2.09 7.20 25.44
C ALA A 68 1.37 7.63 26.72
N ALA A 69 0.40 6.83 27.19
CA ALA A 69 -0.31 7.11 28.42
C ALA A 69 0.62 7.16 29.63
N GLU A 70 1.59 6.24 29.71
CA GLU A 70 2.61 6.23 30.76
C GLU A 70 3.49 7.48 30.70
N ALA A 71 4.03 7.83 29.53
CA ALA A 71 4.88 9.01 29.38
C ALA A 71 4.17 10.32 29.75
N LEU A 72 2.89 10.45 29.38
CA LEU A 72 2.07 11.62 29.70
C LEU A 72 1.75 11.69 31.21
N ARG A 73 1.47 10.55 31.85
CA ARG A 73 1.24 10.48 33.31
C ARG A 73 2.51 10.78 34.10
N GLU A 74 3.66 10.28 33.67
CA GLU A 74 4.96 10.56 34.28
C GLU A 74 5.30 12.06 34.24
N ALA A 75 4.89 12.75 33.17
CA ALA A 75 4.99 14.19 33.06
C ALA A 75 3.92 14.97 33.85
N GLY A 76 3.08 14.30 34.64
CA GLY A 76 2.10 14.92 35.54
C GLY A 76 0.77 15.29 34.90
N HIS A 77 0.41 14.73 33.74
CA HIS A 77 -0.92 14.88 33.14
C HIS A 77 -1.88 13.79 33.64
N SER A 78 -3.17 14.12 33.73
CA SER A 78 -4.22 13.12 33.96
C SER A 78 -4.59 12.50 32.61
N VAL A 79 -4.49 11.18 32.48
CA VAL A 79 -4.74 10.48 31.20
C VAL A 79 -5.79 9.38 31.34
N SER A 80 -6.92 9.55 30.66
CA SER A 80 -7.95 8.52 30.49
C SER A 80 -7.75 7.76 29.18
N VAL A 81 -7.96 6.44 29.19
CA VAL A 81 -7.82 5.59 27.99
C VAL A 81 -9.16 4.91 27.71
N ARG A 82 -9.75 5.18 26.55
CA ARG A 82 -11.04 4.65 26.11
C ARG A 82 -10.85 3.85 24.82
N ILE A 83 -11.08 2.55 24.89
CA ILE A 83 -10.84 1.63 23.77
C ILE A 83 -12.14 0.91 23.42
N ASP A 84 -12.63 1.13 22.20
CA ASP A 84 -13.65 0.32 21.57
C ASP A 84 -12.99 -0.67 20.60
N ARG A 85 -13.23 -1.98 20.80
CA ARG A 85 -12.62 -3.07 20.01
C ARG A 85 -13.53 -3.61 18.92
N ARG A 86 -14.75 -3.08 18.80
CA ARG A 86 -15.65 -3.46 17.72
C ARG A 86 -15.01 -3.08 16.40
N HIS A 87 -14.93 -4.04 15.48
CA HIS A 87 -14.51 -3.78 14.11
C HIS A 87 -15.72 -3.39 13.28
N ARG A 88 -15.48 -2.59 12.25
CA ARG A 88 -16.46 -2.38 11.19
C ARG A 88 -16.41 -3.57 10.24
N ALA A 89 -17.53 -3.85 9.58
CA ALA A 89 -17.61 -4.90 8.60
C ALA A 89 -16.63 -4.63 7.43
N ALA A 90 -15.97 -5.69 6.97
CA ALA A 90 -14.89 -5.60 5.98
C ALA A 90 -15.37 -5.05 4.63
N ASP A 91 -16.64 -5.29 4.27
CA ASP A 91 -17.31 -4.76 3.09
C ASP A 91 -17.50 -3.24 3.16
N GLU A 92 -17.98 -2.70 4.28
CA GLU A 92 -18.10 -1.26 4.50
C GLU A 92 -16.74 -0.56 4.41
N VAL A 93 -15.73 -1.14 5.07
CA VAL A 93 -14.35 -0.62 5.05
C VAL A 93 -13.79 -0.62 3.63
N ALA A 94 -14.06 -1.68 2.86
CA ALA A 94 -13.64 -1.76 1.48
C ALA A 94 -14.38 -0.75 0.58
N ALA A 95 -15.68 -0.54 0.80
CA ALA A 95 -16.49 0.45 0.10
C ALA A 95 -15.97 1.88 0.35
N ASP A 96 -15.69 2.23 1.61
CA ASP A 96 -15.11 3.53 1.98
C ASP A 96 -13.75 3.75 1.33
N ARG A 97 -12.87 2.72 1.35
CA ARG A 97 -11.56 2.80 0.67
C ARG A 97 -11.72 2.95 -0.84
N ALA A 98 -12.70 2.29 -1.45
CA ALA A 98 -13.00 2.45 -2.87
C ALA A 98 -13.50 3.86 -3.18
N ALA A 99 -14.40 4.41 -2.36
CA ALA A 99 -14.89 5.78 -2.48
C ALA A 99 -13.75 6.81 -2.35
N GLN A 100 -12.84 6.63 -1.39
CA GLN A 100 -11.66 7.50 -1.22
C GLN A 100 -10.71 7.42 -2.43
N ARG A 101 -10.49 6.23 -3.00
CA ARG A 101 -9.68 6.07 -4.22
C ARG A 101 -10.30 6.79 -5.41
N ARG A 102 -11.63 6.69 -5.58
CA ARG A 102 -12.37 7.41 -6.64
C ARG A 102 -12.29 8.92 -6.45
N ALA A 103 -12.60 9.42 -5.26
CA ALA A 103 -12.50 10.85 -4.94
C ALA A 103 -11.09 11.41 -5.19
N ARG A 104 -10.05 10.62 -4.88
CA ARG A 104 -8.66 10.98 -5.19
C ARG A 104 -8.39 11.03 -6.70
N ALA A 105 -8.92 10.08 -7.46
CA ALA A 105 -8.79 10.08 -8.92
C ALA A 105 -9.48 11.31 -9.53
N ASP A 106 -10.72 11.59 -9.12
CA ASP A 106 -11.47 12.79 -9.55
C ASP A 106 -10.71 14.08 -9.23
N ALA A 107 -10.21 14.24 -7.99
CA ALA A 107 -9.44 15.42 -7.61
C ALA A 107 -8.13 15.58 -8.42
N LEU A 108 -7.51 14.47 -8.84
CA LEU A 108 -6.32 14.49 -9.69
C LEU A 108 -6.67 14.84 -11.14
N ARG A 109 -7.79 14.35 -11.67
CA ARG A 109 -8.30 14.72 -12.99
C ARG A 109 -8.60 16.22 -13.05
N ASP A 110 -9.33 16.76 -12.07
CA ASP A 110 -9.61 18.20 -12.01
C ASP A 110 -8.31 19.02 -11.92
N LYS A 111 -7.30 18.49 -11.22
CA LYS A 111 -5.98 19.12 -11.13
C LYS A 111 -5.23 19.07 -12.46
N ALA A 112 -5.30 17.95 -13.19
CA ALA A 112 -4.71 17.82 -14.51
C ALA A 112 -5.35 18.82 -15.49
N GLU A 113 -6.67 18.95 -15.48
CA GLU A 113 -7.39 19.91 -16.31
C GLU A 113 -6.95 21.36 -16.04
N ARG A 114 -6.81 21.75 -14.77
CA ARG A 114 -6.27 23.07 -14.40
C ARG A 114 -4.86 23.29 -14.95
N HIS A 115 -3.99 22.28 -14.89
CA HIS A 115 -2.64 22.39 -15.45
C HIS A 115 -2.62 22.41 -16.98
N HIS A 116 -3.55 21.70 -17.65
CA HIS A 116 -3.72 21.82 -19.10
C HIS A 116 -4.15 23.22 -19.52
N ARG A 117 -5.12 23.84 -18.83
CA ARG A 117 -5.52 25.22 -19.10
C ARG A 117 -4.36 26.21 -18.87
N GLN A 118 -3.55 26.00 -17.83
CA GLN A 118 -2.35 26.81 -17.59
C GLN A 118 -1.29 26.63 -18.68
N ALA A 119 -1.07 25.40 -19.16
CA ALA A 119 -0.15 25.12 -20.24
C ALA A 119 -0.59 25.78 -21.56
N ALA A 120 -1.87 25.66 -21.92
CA ALA A 120 -2.42 26.31 -23.11
C ALA A 120 -2.31 27.85 -23.04
N ALA A 121 -2.55 28.45 -21.87
CA ALA A 121 -2.37 29.88 -21.68
C ALA A 121 -0.90 30.31 -21.80
N ALA A 122 0.03 29.51 -21.29
CA ALA A 122 1.47 29.76 -21.41
C ALA A 122 1.97 29.60 -22.86
N GLU A 123 1.47 28.61 -23.59
CA GLU A 123 1.76 28.39 -25.01
C GLU A 123 1.25 29.57 -25.86
N ALA A 124 0.00 30.00 -25.66
CA ALA A 124 -0.54 31.18 -26.34
C ALA A 124 0.20 32.49 -25.97
N ALA A 125 0.82 32.57 -24.80
CA ALA A 125 1.68 33.70 -24.43
C ALA A 125 3.05 33.62 -25.13
N ALA A 126 3.63 32.42 -25.22
CA ALA A 126 4.88 32.17 -25.94
C ALA A 126 4.73 32.46 -27.44
N ASP A 127 3.62 32.01 -28.05
CA ASP A 127 3.33 32.28 -29.46
C ASP A 127 3.23 33.77 -29.75
N ARG A 128 2.52 34.53 -28.90
CA ARG A 128 2.43 35.99 -29.02
C ARG A 128 3.77 36.69 -28.86
N ALA A 129 4.60 36.23 -27.92
CA ALA A 129 5.95 36.77 -27.72
C ALA A 129 6.85 36.48 -28.92
N HIS A 130 6.75 35.28 -29.49
CA HIS A 130 7.51 34.87 -30.67
C HIS A 130 7.07 35.64 -31.93
N GLN A 131 5.75 35.81 -32.13
CA GLN A 131 5.18 36.61 -33.21
C GLN A 131 5.55 38.10 -33.11
N SER A 132 5.96 38.57 -31.92
CA SER A 132 6.41 39.95 -31.72
C SER A 132 7.87 40.17 -32.12
N LEU A 133 8.62 39.11 -32.44
CA LEU A 133 9.99 39.21 -32.94
C LEU A 133 10.02 39.80 -34.37
N PRO A 134 11.09 40.52 -34.74
CA PRO A 134 11.24 41.00 -36.11
C PRO A 134 11.17 39.85 -37.14
N PRO A 135 10.46 40.06 -38.25
CA PRO A 135 10.30 39.04 -39.28
C PRO A 135 11.66 38.66 -39.88
N GLY A 136 11.82 37.39 -40.25
CA GLY A 136 13.02 36.91 -40.95
C GLY A 136 14.28 36.78 -40.10
N GLY A 137 14.18 36.90 -38.77
CA GLY A 137 15.34 36.70 -37.88
C GLY A 137 16.41 37.78 -38.04
N GLU A 138 15.99 39.03 -38.25
CA GLU A 138 16.90 40.17 -38.40
C GLU A 138 17.90 40.22 -37.24
N PRO A 139 19.22 40.36 -37.48
CA PRO A 139 20.19 40.44 -36.39
C PRO A 139 19.98 41.68 -35.51
N ILE A 140 20.35 41.56 -34.23
CA ILE A 140 20.36 42.71 -33.30
C ILE A 140 21.42 43.72 -33.76
N LYS A 141 20.97 44.94 -34.11
CA LYS A 141 21.85 46.05 -34.52
C LYS A 141 22.51 46.68 -33.29
N ILE A 142 23.75 46.27 -33.00
CA ILE A 142 24.53 46.77 -31.87
C ILE A 142 24.81 48.27 -32.03
N GLY A 143 24.57 49.05 -30.97
CA GLY A 143 24.77 50.50 -30.96
C GLY A 143 23.63 51.32 -31.56
N HIS A 144 22.58 50.68 -32.10
CA HIS A 144 21.41 51.36 -32.64
C HIS A 144 20.35 51.64 -31.56
N HIS A 145 19.55 52.70 -31.70
CA HIS A 145 18.53 53.07 -30.71
C HIS A 145 17.47 51.98 -30.46
N SER A 146 17.28 51.06 -31.42
CA SER A 146 16.34 49.93 -31.32
C SER A 146 16.91 48.69 -30.62
N GLN A 147 18.21 48.65 -30.32
CA GLN A 147 18.91 47.50 -29.73
C GLN A 147 18.18 46.97 -28.49
N ARG A 148 17.97 47.84 -27.48
CA ARG A 148 17.33 47.47 -26.21
C ARG A 148 15.92 46.91 -26.37
N ARG A 149 15.17 47.40 -27.36
CA ARG A 149 13.81 46.89 -27.66
C ARG A 149 13.91 45.48 -28.24
N HIS A 150 14.86 45.25 -29.16
CA HIS A 150 15.06 43.95 -29.79
C HIS A 150 15.53 42.89 -28.79
N GLU A 151 16.50 43.21 -27.94
CA GLU A 151 16.98 42.34 -26.86
C GLU A 151 15.83 41.92 -25.93
N ARG A 152 15.01 42.88 -25.48
CA ARG A 152 13.84 42.59 -24.62
C ARG A 152 12.80 41.68 -25.29
N LEU A 153 12.61 41.79 -26.60
CA LEU A 153 11.69 40.91 -27.32
C LEU A 153 12.21 39.47 -27.35
N HIS A 154 13.51 39.27 -27.60
CA HIS A 154 14.15 37.96 -27.51
C HIS A 154 14.10 37.39 -26.08
N GLU A 155 14.48 38.17 -25.07
CA GLU A 155 14.41 37.75 -23.67
C GLU A 155 12.97 37.36 -23.27
N CYS A 156 11.99 38.15 -23.71
CA CYS A 156 10.59 37.85 -23.45
C CYS A 156 10.16 36.54 -24.11
N ALA A 157 10.47 36.36 -25.41
CA ALA A 157 10.16 35.15 -26.16
C ALA A 157 10.81 33.91 -25.51
N ASP A 158 12.10 33.97 -25.18
CA ASP A 158 12.84 32.89 -24.52
C ASP A 158 12.23 32.53 -23.17
N ARG A 159 11.98 33.54 -22.33
CA ARG A 159 11.35 33.34 -21.01
C ARG A 159 9.97 32.70 -21.13
N THR A 160 9.12 33.21 -22.02
CA THR A 160 7.78 32.64 -22.23
C THR A 160 7.83 31.23 -22.82
N GLY A 161 8.80 30.94 -23.69
CA GLY A 161 9.04 29.59 -24.22
C GLY A 161 9.48 28.60 -23.14
N VAL A 162 10.37 29.02 -22.22
CA VAL A 162 10.72 28.19 -21.04
C VAL A 162 9.49 27.94 -20.16
N GLN A 163 8.73 28.98 -19.84
CA GLN A 163 7.51 28.85 -19.03
C GLN A 163 6.47 27.92 -19.67
N ALA A 164 6.27 28.00 -20.99
CA ALA A 164 5.37 27.12 -21.73
C ALA A 164 5.84 25.66 -21.66
N ARG A 165 7.14 25.39 -21.83
CA ARG A 165 7.72 24.04 -21.70
C ARG A 165 7.54 23.48 -20.29
N GLU A 166 7.81 24.26 -19.26
CA GLU A 166 7.63 23.84 -17.86
C GLU A 166 6.16 23.57 -17.53
N ALA A 167 5.25 24.44 -17.99
CA ALA A 167 3.82 24.26 -17.81
C ALA A 167 3.31 22.99 -18.52
N ARG A 168 3.78 22.73 -19.74
CA ARG A 168 3.47 21.50 -20.49
C ARG A 168 3.99 20.25 -19.79
N ALA A 169 5.23 20.26 -19.31
CA ALA A 169 5.81 19.14 -18.56
C ALA A 169 5.01 18.86 -17.28
N LYS A 170 4.61 19.91 -16.55
CA LYS A 170 3.78 19.80 -15.36
C LYS A 170 2.38 19.27 -15.64
N ALA A 171 1.76 19.69 -16.75
CA ALA A 171 0.48 19.16 -17.21
C ALA A 171 0.60 17.66 -17.52
N ALA A 172 1.58 17.27 -18.35
CA ALA A 172 1.81 15.86 -18.69
C ALA A 172 2.08 14.97 -17.46
N ALA A 173 2.90 15.43 -16.52
CA ALA A 173 3.18 14.68 -15.30
C ALA A 173 1.95 14.55 -14.39
N THR A 174 1.07 15.56 -14.34
CA THR A 174 -0.17 15.50 -13.56
C THR A 174 -1.19 14.60 -14.23
N GLU A 175 -1.29 14.65 -15.55
CA GLU A 175 -2.15 13.79 -16.36
C GLU A 175 -1.79 12.32 -16.18
N GLN A 176 -0.51 11.95 -16.30
CA GLN A 176 -0.06 10.58 -16.03
C GLN A 176 -0.44 10.10 -14.61
N ARG A 177 -0.39 11.00 -13.61
CA ARG A 177 -0.81 10.69 -12.25
C ARG A 177 -2.33 10.52 -12.14
N ALA A 178 -3.11 11.30 -12.88
CA ALA A 178 -4.57 11.17 -12.93
C ALA A 178 -4.94 9.83 -13.56
N GLN A 179 -4.40 9.51 -14.75
CA GLN A 179 -4.61 8.24 -15.44
C GLN A 179 -4.24 7.03 -14.56
N THR A 180 -3.10 7.11 -13.85
CA THR A 180 -2.68 6.03 -12.93
C THR A 180 -3.67 5.88 -11.76
N ALA A 181 -4.16 6.99 -11.21
CA ALA A 181 -5.12 6.97 -10.11
C ALA A 181 -6.49 6.44 -10.56
N GLU A 182 -6.95 6.82 -11.75
CA GLU A 182 -8.18 6.31 -12.36
C GLU A 182 -8.06 4.81 -12.62
N PHE A 183 -6.99 4.37 -13.28
CA PHE A 183 -6.74 2.95 -13.50
C PHE A 183 -6.74 2.16 -12.19
N THR A 184 -6.06 2.66 -11.16
CA THR A 184 -6.02 1.98 -9.85
C THR A 184 -7.36 2.00 -9.11
N ALA A 185 -8.22 2.98 -9.38
CA ALA A 185 -9.55 3.08 -8.75
C ALA A 185 -10.57 2.13 -9.39
N THR A 186 -10.40 1.78 -10.67
CA THR A 186 -11.33 0.92 -11.42
C THR A 186 -10.82 -0.50 -11.63
N ALA A 187 -9.51 -0.70 -11.70
CA ALA A 187 -8.92 -2.00 -11.98
C ALA A 187 -9.25 -3.00 -10.86
N PRO A 188 -9.76 -4.20 -11.20
CA PRO A 188 -9.87 -5.29 -10.25
C PRO A 188 -8.51 -5.61 -9.62
N GLU A 189 -8.51 -5.94 -8.33
CA GLU A 189 -7.30 -6.37 -7.66
C GLU A 189 -6.86 -7.73 -8.21
N CYS A 190 -5.55 -7.89 -8.45
CA CYS A 190 -5.00 -9.13 -8.99
C CYS A 190 -5.31 -10.31 -8.03
N PRO A 191 -5.90 -11.42 -8.51
CA PRO A 191 -6.26 -12.57 -7.66
C PRO A 191 -5.08 -13.13 -6.86
N GLY A 192 -3.88 -13.13 -7.42
CA GLY A 192 -2.68 -13.56 -6.71
C GLY A 192 -2.32 -12.67 -5.51
N VAL A 193 -2.67 -11.38 -5.55
CA VAL A 193 -2.52 -10.47 -4.40
C VAL A 193 -3.54 -10.82 -3.31
N ILE A 194 -4.79 -11.06 -3.70
CA ILE A 194 -5.87 -11.48 -2.78
C ILE A 194 -5.48 -12.79 -2.07
N GLN A 195 -5.00 -13.80 -2.81
CA GLN A 195 -4.53 -15.06 -2.22
C GLN A 195 -3.39 -14.87 -1.21
N ARG A 196 -2.41 -14.00 -1.50
CA ARG A 196 -1.31 -13.70 -0.57
C ARG A 196 -1.82 -13.02 0.69
N ARG A 197 -2.82 -12.15 0.57
CA ARG A 197 -3.46 -11.48 1.70
C ARG A 197 -4.22 -12.47 2.58
N ILE A 198 -5.04 -13.33 1.98
CA ILE A 198 -5.75 -14.42 2.68
C ILE A 198 -4.75 -15.30 3.44
N ALA A 199 -3.69 -15.78 2.78
CA ALA A 199 -2.69 -16.63 3.42
C ALA A 199 -2.00 -15.95 4.62
N ARG A 200 -1.76 -14.63 4.55
CA ARG A 200 -1.23 -13.85 5.67
C ARG A 200 -2.26 -13.76 6.80
N LEU A 201 -3.51 -13.38 6.50
CA LEU A 201 -4.57 -13.25 7.50
C LEU A 201 -4.84 -14.57 8.22
N GLU A 202 -4.87 -15.69 7.50
CA GLU A 202 -5.03 -17.02 8.07
C GLU A 202 -3.84 -17.42 8.95
N ALA A 203 -2.61 -17.06 8.57
CA ALA A 203 -1.43 -17.32 9.39
C ALA A 203 -1.43 -16.50 10.68
N GLU A 204 -1.83 -15.23 10.61
CA GLU A 204 -2.01 -14.37 11.77
C GLU A 204 -3.15 -14.89 12.66
N GLN A 205 -4.32 -15.22 12.12
CA GLN A 205 -5.43 -15.79 12.87
C GLN A 205 -5.01 -17.06 13.63
N ARG A 206 -4.32 -18.00 12.97
CA ARG A 206 -3.77 -19.20 13.65
C ARG A 206 -2.76 -18.87 14.74
N ALA A 207 -2.08 -17.73 14.67
CA ALA A 207 -1.19 -17.30 15.75
C ALA A 207 -1.99 -16.82 16.96
N ASP A 208 -3.04 -16.03 16.75
CA ASP A 208 -3.89 -15.52 17.83
C ASP A 208 -4.72 -16.64 18.47
N GLU A 209 -5.24 -17.58 17.68
CA GLU A 209 -5.95 -18.77 18.20
C GLU A 209 -5.04 -19.62 19.09
N ARG A 210 -3.79 -19.89 18.65
CA ARG A 210 -2.81 -20.59 19.48
C ARG A 210 -2.47 -19.82 20.76
N ALA A 211 -2.37 -18.50 20.68
CA ALA A 211 -2.13 -17.67 21.87
C ALA A 211 -3.34 -17.66 22.82
N ARG A 212 -4.55 -17.70 22.29
CA ARG A 212 -5.81 -17.75 23.06
C ARG A 212 -5.94 -19.07 23.81
N ASP A 213 -5.74 -20.18 23.08
CA ASP A 213 -5.99 -21.53 23.59
C ASP A 213 -4.81 -22.10 24.39
N GLY A 214 -3.63 -21.48 24.28
CA GLY A 214 -2.39 -22.02 24.81
C GLY A 214 -1.83 -23.12 23.91
N TYR A 215 -0.54 -23.38 24.06
CA TYR A 215 0.13 -24.41 23.27
C TYR A 215 1.37 -24.95 23.98
N THR A 216 1.71 -26.19 23.65
CA THR A 216 2.95 -26.82 24.08
C THR A 216 3.89 -26.90 22.88
N ARG A 217 5.13 -26.42 23.02
CA ARG A 217 6.17 -26.56 22.00
C ARG A 217 7.29 -27.47 22.46
N ASN A 218 7.83 -28.25 21.54
CA ASN A 218 9.02 -29.06 21.76
C ASN A 218 10.26 -28.20 21.47
N LEU A 219 11.20 -28.13 22.42
CA LEU A 219 12.46 -27.39 22.33
C LEU A 219 13.64 -28.25 21.87
N GLY A 220 13.46 -29.57 21.84
CA GLY A 220 14.50 -30.54 21.49
C GLY A 220 14.42 -31.77 22.39
N ILE A 221 15.36 -32.69 22.19
CA ILE A 221 15.53 -33.86 23.04
C ILE A 221 16.63 -33.56 24.06
N ASN A 222 16.37 -33.86 25.33
CA ASN A 222 17.39 -33.78 26.37
C ASN A 222 18.45 -34.88 26.12
N GLY A 223 19.69 -34.49 25.86
CA GLY A 223 20.79 -35.42 25.57
C GLY A 223 21.16 -36.36 26.72
N GLN A 224 20.77 -36.06 27.96
CA GLN A 224 21.05 -36.91 29.14
C GLN A 224 19.93 -37.90 29.46
N THR A 225 18.67 -37.53 29.20
CA THR A 225 17.50 -38.34 29.57
C THR A 225 16.76 -38.94 28.37
N GLY A 226 17.04 -38.51 27.14
CA GLY A 226 16.35 -38.96 25.93
C GLY A 226 14.90 -38.47 25.81
N HIS A 227 14.39 -37.70 26.79
CA HIS A 227 13.03 -37.18 26.79
C HIS A 227 12.93 -35.82 26.10
N PRO A 228 11.79 -35.52 25.42
CA PRO A 228 11.57 -34.23 24.80
C PRO A 228 11.42 -33.13 25.86
N ILE A 229 12.19 -32.05 25.71
CA ILE A 229 12.06 -30.84 26.52
C ILE A 229 10.87 -30.06 25.96
N THR A 230 9.81 -29.97 26.74
CA THR A 230 8.59 -29.26 26.34
C THR A 230 8.42 -27.97 27.13
N GLN A 231 7.91 -26.95 26.46
CA GLN A 231 7.49 -25.71 27.10
C GLN A 231 5.99 -25.52 26.87
N ALA A 232 5.22 -25.56 27.94
CA ALA A 232 3.80 -25.26 27.93
C ALA A 232 3.59 -23.75 28.10
N THR A 233 2.76 -23.18 27.23
CA THR A 233 2.24 -21.81 27.36
C THR A 233 0.75 -21.93 27.71
N PRO A 234 0.31 -21.42 28.87
CA PRO A 234 -1.08 -21.53 29.27
C PRO A 234 -2.00 -20.70 28.35
N PRO A 235 -3.31 -21.02 28.32
CA PRO A 235 -4.30 -20.22 27.62
C PRO A 235 -4.29 -18.77 28.09
N ALA A 236 -4.58 -17.83 27.18
CA ALA A 236 -4.72 -16.43 27.54
C ALA A 236 -5.90 -16.21 28.48
N THR A 237 -5.75 -15.28 29.42
CA THR A 237 -6.79 -14.91 30.39
C THR A 237 -7.02 -13.40 30.43
N GLY A 238 -8.18 -13.02 30.98
CA GLY A 238 -8.57 -11.63 31.20
C GLY A 238 -8.52 -10.77 29.95
N GLU A 239 -7.94 -9.58 30.09
CA GLU A 239 -7.89 -8.57 29.03
C GLU A 239 -7.03 -8.98 27.83
N TYR A 240 -6.01 -9.83 28.02
CA TYR A 240 -5.24 -10.35 26.89
C TYR A 240 -6.09 -11.27 26.01
N ARG A 241 -6.93 -12.12 26.63
CA ARG A 241 -7.86 -12.99 25.92
C ARG A 241 -8.90 -12.19 25.14
N ALA A 242 -9.53 -11.19 25.75
CA ALA A 242 -10.51 -10.33 25.10
C ALA A 242 -9.93 -9.62 23.85
N ARG A 243 -8.65 -9.21 23.90
CA ARG A 243 -7.95 -8.63 22.74
C ARG A 243 -7.77 -9.64 21.60
N LEU A 244 -7.38 -10.87 21.92
CA LEU A 244 -7.22 -11.93 20.92
C LEU A 244 -8.57 -12.29 20.29
N GLU A 245 -9.63 -12.38 21.08
CA GLU A 245 -10.98 -12.66 20.57
C GLU A 245 -11.47 -11.57 19.61
N ALA A 246 -11.26 -10.28 19.94
CA ALA A 246 -11.59 -9.18 19.03
C ALA A 246 -10.75 -9.20 17.73
N ALA A 247 -9.46 -9.53 17.82
CA ALA A 247 -8.58 -9.64 16.66
C ALA A 247 -8.96 -10.84 15.76
N ILE A 248 -9.30 -11.98 16.35
CA ILE A 248 -9.79 -13.17 15.62
C ILE A 248 -11.10 -12.84 14.91
N ALA A 249 -12.05 -12.18 15.58
CA ALA A 249 -13.32 -11.80 14.99
C ALA A 249 -13.13 -10.88 13.77
N GLN A 250 -12.29 -9.84 13.90
CA GLN A 250 -11.97 -8.95 12.78
C GLN A 250 -11.31 -9.72 11.61
N ARG A 251 -10.35 -10.60 11.89
CA ARG A 251 -9.65 -11.35 10.82
C ARG A 251 -10.57 -12.33 10.11
N ALA A 252 -11.49 -12.95 10.84
CA ALA A 252 -12.47 -13.87 10.25
C ALA A 252 -13.36 -13.14 9.23
N ASP A 253 -13.82 -11.93 9.56
CA ASP A 253 -14.59 -11.07 8.66
C ASP A 253 -13.75 -10.63 7.44
N GLU A 254 -12.51 -10.17 7.66
CA GLU A 254 -11.59 -9.83 6.57
C GLU A 254 -11.32 -11.02 5.64
N ILE A 255 -11.12 -12.23 6.18
CA ILE A 255 -10.92 -13.44 5.37
C ILE A 255 -12.17 -13.79 4.57
N ALA A 256 -13.36 -13.67 5.16
CA ALA A 256 -14.62 -13.93 4.47
C ALA A 256 -14.80 -12.98 3.29
N TYR A 257 -14.58 -11.68 3.50
CA TYR A 257 -14.61 -10.67 2.44
C TYR A 257 -13.61 -10.95 1.32
N GLU A 258 -12.34 -11.20 1.66
CA GLU A 258 -11.30 -11.44 0.65
C GLU A 258 -11.55 -12.73 -0.15
N ARG A 259 -12.13 -13.76 0.47
CA ARG A 259 -12.56 -14.98 -0.24
C ARG A 259 -13.70 -14.70 -1.21
N ALA A 260 -14.72 -13.93 -0.79
CA ALA A 260 -15.81 -13.52 -1.67
C ALA A 260 -15.28 -12.73 -2.89
N GLN A 261 -14.30 -11.85 -2.69
CA GLN A 261 -13.65 -11.12 -3.78
C GLN A 261 -12.85 -12.04 -4.72
N LEU A 262 -12.17 -13.06 -4.19
CA LEU A 262 -11.47 -14.04 -5.00
C LEU A 262 -12.44 -14.87 -5.86
N ASP A 263 -13.58 -15.26 -5.29
CA ASP A 263 -14.60 -16.02 -6.00
C ASP A 263 -15.32 -15.16 -7.05
N ALA A 264 -15.59 -13.88 -6.76
CA ALA A 264 -16.08 -12.92 -7.75
C ALA A 264 -15.08 -12.73 -8.90
N ALA A 265 -13.78 -12.65 -8.61
CA ALA A 265 -12.74 -12.55 -9.64
C ALA A 265 -12.71 -13.81 -10.53
N ARG A 266 -12.86 -15.00 -9.95
CA ARG A 266 -12.97 -16.26 -10.70
C ARG A 266 -14.20 -16.28 -11.61
N ALA A 267 -15.35 -15.86 -11.09
CA ALA A 267 -16.59 -15.77 -11.87
C ALA A 267 -16.47 -14.77 -13.04
N ALA A 268 -15.67 -13.72 -12.88
CA ALA A 268 -15.34 -12.77 -13.94
C ALA A 268 -14.28 -13.28 -14.94
N GLY A 269 -13.82 -14.53 -14.82
CA GLY A 269 -12.86 -15.16 -15.72
C GLY A 269 -11.38 -14.97 -15.35
N ALA A 270 -11.08 -14.47 -14.14
CA ALA A 270 -9.70 -14.33 -13.71
C ALA A 270 -9.07 -15.70 -13.39
N VAL A 271 -7.96 -16.01 -14.06
CA VAL A 271 -7.24 -17.27 -13.85
C VAL A 271 -6.53 -17.25 -12.49
N VAL A 272 -6.83 -18.26 -11.68
CA VAL A 272 -6.22 -18.44 -10.36
C VAL A 272 -5.39 -19.71 -10.38
N PHE A 273 -4.06 -19.56 -10.51
CA PHE A 273 -3.16 -20.71 -10.59
C PHE A 273 -3.23 -21.59 -9.34
N THR A 274 -3.35 -22.90 -9.58
CA THR A 274 -3.27 -23.95 -8.56
C THR A 274 -2.20 -24.97 -8.95
N ALA A 275 -1.79 -25.83 -8.00
CA ALA A 275 -0.80 -26.86 -8.28
C ALA A 275 -1.24 -27.84 -9.37
N ALA A 276 -2.54 -28.08 -9.54
CA ALA A 276 -3.07 -28.98 -10.56
C ALA A 276 -2.94 -28.43 -12.00
N MET A 277 -2.86 -27.11 -12.15
CA MET A 277 -2.75 -26.44 -13.45
C MET A 277 -1.32 -26.46 -14.03
N ILE A 278 -0.32 -26.76 -13.19
CA ILE A 278 1.10 -26.65 -13.53
C ILE A 278 1.68 -28.05 -13.68
N ARG A 279 2.40 -28.28 -14.77
CA ARG A 279 3.11 -29.53 -15.05
C ARG A 279 4.61 -29.33 -14.93
N ARG A 280 5.31 -30.44 -14.70
CA ARG A 280 6.77 -30.47 -14.82
C ARG A 280 7.16 -30.21 -16.27
N GLY A 281 8.15 -29.34 -16.48
CA GLY A 281 8.61 -28.92 -17.81
C GLY A 281 7.89 -27.69 -18.37
N ASP A 282 6.83 -27.21 -17.72
CA ASP A 282 6.24 -25.91 -18.07
C ASP A 282 7.21 -24.77 -17.72
N TYR A 283 7.08 -23.67 -18.44
CA TYR A 283 7.81 -22.43 -18.27
C TYR A 283 6.92 -21.41 -17.55
N VAL A 284 7.33 -20.99 -16.35
CA VAL A 284 6.55 -20.02 -15.55
C VAL A 284 6.95 -18.59 -15.84
N HIS A 285 5.95 -17.72 -15.98
CA HIS A 285 6.13 -16.29 -16.07
C HIS A 285 5.83 -15.63 -14.73
N THR A 286 6.67 -14.68 -14.34
CA THR A 286 6.43 -13.83 -13.17
C THR A 286 6.34 -12.37 -13.63
N GLY A 287 5.40 -11.61 -13.07
CA GLY A 287 5.27 -10.18 -13.33
C GLY A 287 6.40 -9.33 -12.73
N GLN A 288 7.50 -9.93 -12.25
CA GLN A 288 8.65 -9.21 -11.73
C GLN A 288 9.63 -8.90 -12.87
N SER A 289 9.96 -7.63 -13.06
CA SER A 289 10.95 -7.17 -14.05
C SER A 289 12.34 -7.77 -13.85
N SER A 290 12.63 -8.30 -12.66
CA SER A 290 13.91 -8.93 -12.32
C SER A 290 14.09 -10.34 -12.87
N ARG A 291 13.05 -10.98 -13.45
CA ARG A 291 13.15 -12.30 -14.08
C ARG A 291 12.63 -12.23 -15.53
N PRO A 292 13.46 -11.77 -16.47
CA PRO A 292 13.03 -11.56 -17.85
C PRO A 292 12.87 -12.87 -18.63
N ARG A 293 13.42 -13.99 -18.14
CA ARG A 293 13.30 -15.30 -18.80
C ARG A 293 12.35 -16.21 -18.01
N PRO A 294 11.44 -16.92 -18.69
CA PRO A 294 10.64 -17.92 -18.03
C PRO A 294 11.51 -19.12 -17.63
N GLU A 295 11.30 -19.63 -16.43
CA GLU A 295 12.08 -20.72 -15.82
C GLU A 295 11.31 -22.04 -15.91
N ALA A 296 12.00 -23.15 -16.18
CA ALA A 296 11.38 -24.46 -16.33
C ALA A 296 11.03 -25.08 -14.96
N VAL A 297 9.84 -25.68 -14.84
CA VAL A 297 9.37 -26.32 -13.62
C VAL A 297 9.99 -27.71 -13.46
N LEU A 298 10.79 -27.90 -12.41
CA LEU A 298 11.37 -29.20 -12.05
C LEU A 298 10.44 -30.05 -11.19
N ARG A 299 9.74 -29.40 -10.25
CA ARG A 299 8.86 -30.07 -9.28
C ARG A 299 7.71 -29.15 -8.88
N VAL A 300 6.51 -29.71 -8.79
CA VAL A 300 5.33 -29.01 -8.28
C VAL A 300 5.04 -29.51 -6.86
N ASN A 301 4.93 -28.58 -5.91
CA ASN A 301 4.43 -28.84 -4.57
C ASN A 301 3.06 -28.18 -4.39
N LYS A 302 2.39 -28.42 -3.25
CA LYS A 302 1.06 -27.90 -2.98
C LYS A 302 0.94 -26.37 -3.08
N THR A 303 1.98 -25.63 -2.66
CA THR A 303 1.96 -24.16 -2.60
C THR A 303 3.10 -23.49 -3.36
N THR A 304 4.10 -24.26 -3.81
CA THR A 304 5.31 -23.77 -4.46
C THR A 304 5.71 -24.67 -5.62
N VAL A 305 6.38 -24.09 -6.61
CA VAL A 305 7.07 -24.82 -7.69
C VAL A 305 8.57 -24.64 -7.53
N THR A 306 9.32 -25.71 -7.78
CA THR A 306 10.78 -25.67 -7.88
C THR A 306 11.14 -25.42 -9.33
N LEU A 307 11.94 -24.39 -9.56
CA LEU A 307 12.35 -23.91 -10.86
C LEU A 307 13.83 -24.19 -11.11
N ASP A 308 14.13 -24.55 -12.35
CA ASP A 308 15.49 -24.62 -12.88
C ASP A 308 15.91 -23.20 -13.32
N VAL A 309 16.76 -22.55 -12.54
CA VAL A 309 17.16 -21.16 -12.78
C VAL A 309 18.49 -21.11 -13.52
N GLU A 310 19.47 -21.82 -12.98
CA GLU A 310 20.82 -21.95 -13.52
C GLU A 310 21.34 -23.37 -13.26
N PRO A 311 22.31 -23.87 -14.05
CA PRO A 311 22.88 -25.20 -13.84
C PRO A 311 23.36 -25.40 -12.39
N GLY A 312 22.69 -26.29 -11.66
CA GLY A 312 23.00 -26.59 -10.26
C GLY A 312 22.34 -25.66 -9.23
N TRP A 313 21.54 -24.67 -9.65
CA TRP A 313 20.84 -23.76 -8.76
C TRP A 313 19.31 -23.78 -8.98
N ASN A 314 18.62 -24.27 -7.95
CA ASN A 314 17.16 -24.39 -7.93
C ASN A 314 16.56 -23.29 -7.07
N ASN A 315 15.42 -22.74 -7.51
CA ASN A 315 14.67 -21.76 -6.72
C ASN A 315 13.23 -22.22 -6.46
N LYS A 316 12.63 -21.76 -5.35
CA LYS A 316 11.25 -22.04 -4.99
C LYS A 316 10.38 -20.80 -5.26
N LEU A 317 9.41 -20.94 -6.15
CA LEU A 317 8.44 -19.89 -6.45
C LEU A 317 7.07 -20.25 -5.87
N PRO A 318 6.45 -19.39 -5.04
CA PRO A 318 5.06 -19.56 -4.64
C PRO A 318 4.11 -19.51 -5.84
N ILE A 319 3.15 -20.44 -5.90
CA ILE A 319 2.20 -20.54 -7.03
C ILE A 319 1.40 -19.25 -7.21
N ASN A 320 1.04 -18.58 -6.12
CA ASN A 320 0.33 -17.29 -6.12
C ASN A 320 1.15 -16.09 -6.64
N LYS A 321 2.38 -16.30 -7.12
CA LYS A 321 3.20 -15.30 -7.82
C LYS A 321 3.30 -15.53 -9.32
N ILE A 322 2.78 -16.64 -9.82
CA ILE A 322 2.76 -16.96 -11.25
C ILE A 322 1.72 -16.05 -11.93
N THR A 323 2.12 -15.44 -13.05
CA THR A 323 1.26 -14.56 -13.84
C THR A 323 0.92 -15.13 -15.22
N GLY A 324 1.62 -16.18 -15.63
CA GLY A 324 1.40 -16.86 -16.90
C GLY A 324 2.20 -18.15 -16.99
N LEU A 325 1.80 -19.01 -17.92
CA LEU A 325 2.44 -20.29 -18.19
C LEU A 325 2.66 -20.47 -19.70
N THR A 326 3.75 -21.14 -20.03
CA THR A 326 4.08 -21.61 -21.37
C THR A 326 4.41 -23.10 -21.27
N ASN A 327 3.96 -23.91 -22.22
CA ASN A 327 4.25 -25.34 -22.23
C ASN A 327 5.72 -25.59 -22.62
N SER A 328 6.17 -26.85 -22.55
CA SER A 328 7.52 -27.25 -22.94
C SER A 328 7.86 -26.97 -24.41
N ALA A 329 6.86 -26.80 -25.27
CA ALA A 329 7.00 -26.43 -26.68
C ALA A 329 7.10 -24.91 -26.92
N GLY A 330 7.06 -24.08 -25.85
CA GLY A 330 7.14 -22.62 -25.99
C GLY A 330 5.81 -21.94 -26.33
N GLN A 331 4.69 -22.66 -26.30
CA GLN A 331 3.36 -22.11 -26.56
C GLN A 331 2.70 -21.62 -25.26
N ARG A 332 2.03 -20.47 -25.33
CA ARG A 332 1.28 -19.92 -24.20
C ARG A 332 0.14 -20.88 -23.82
N VAL A 333 0.03 -21.19 -22.53
CA VAL A 333 -1.07 -21.99 -21.98
C VAL A 333 -2.09 -21.04 -21.39
N ASP A 334 -3.26 -21.03 -22.00
CA ASP A 334 -4.42 -20.33 -21.46
C ASP A 334 -5.33 -21.34 -20.74
N PHE A 335 -6.22 -20.84 -19.88
CA PHE A 335 -7.05 -21.66 -19.00
C PHE A 335 -8.51 -21.28 -19.18
N ASP A 336 -9.38 -22.27 -19.27
CA ASP A 336 -10.83 -22.05 -19.20
C ASP A 336 -11.29 -21.77 -17.76
N ALA A 337 -12.58 -21.47 -17.59
CA ALA A 337 -13.17 -21.18 -16.28
C ALA A 337 -13.10 -22.37 -15.29
N SER A 338 -12.99 -23.60 -15.79
CA SER A 338 -12.77 -24.82 -14.99
C SER A 338 -11.31 -25.09 -14.67
N GLY A 339 -10.38 -24.32 -15.24
CA GLY A 339 -8.94 -24.51 -15.07
C GLY A 339 -8.34 -25.57 -15.99
N THR A 340 -9.07 -26.00 -17.02
CA THR A 340 -8.55 -26.89 -18.07
C THR A 340 -7.57 -26.12 -18.94
N ARG A 341 -6.49 -26.77 -19.33
CA ARG A 341 -5.44 -26.14 -20.13
C ARG A 341 -5.82 -26.14 -21.60
N SER A 342 -5.48 -25.08 -22.32
CA SER A 342 -5.68 -24.97 -23.76
C SER A 342 -4.90 -26.00 -24.58
N ASP A 343 -3.84 -26.60 -24.02
CA ASP A 343 -3.03 -27.64 -24.68
C ASP A 343 -3.56 -29.07 -24.46
N GLU A 344 -4.67 -29.23 -23.73
CA GLU A 344 -5.38 -30.50 -23.52
C GLU A 344 -6.62 -30.65 -24.42
N GLN A 345 -7.00 -29.60 -25.15
CA GLN A 345 -8.15 -29.57 -26.07
C GLN A 345 -7.71 -29.76 -27.52
#